data_AF-A0A838FPN8-F1
#
_entry.id   AF-A0A838FPN8-F1
#
_cell.length_a   1.000
_cell.length_b   1.000
_cell.length_c   1.000
_cell.angle_alpha   90.00
_cell.angle_beta   90.00
_cell.angle_gamma   90.00
#
_symmetry.space_group_name_H-M   'P 1'
#
loop_
_entity.id
_entity.type
_entity.pdbx_description
1 polymer ?
#
loop_
_entity_poly.entity_id
_entity_poly.type
_entity_poly.pdbx_seq_one_letter_code
_entity_poly.pdbx_strand_id
1 'polypeptide(L)'
;LLQVPRNVLMPLILLFCAIGSFTVQGSSFGIAVMLVFGLLGWIMTENEIPLAPSILGLILGGMLEFNFTTSLMRSHGDFMIFISSPLSIALGSATAIAWFGPLLHRMFLWRTGYQKPREGR
;
A
#
# COMPACT_ATOMS: atom_id res chain seq x y z
N LEU A 1 18.62 25.15 7.03
CA LEU A 1 18.38 24.00 6.14
C LEU A 1 17.83 24.53 4.83
N LEU A 2 18.59 24.43 3.73
CA LEU A 2 18.25 24.98 2.41
C LEU A 2 16.92 24.40 1.90
N GLN A 3 15.87 25.22 1.93
CA GLN A 3 14.60 24.95 1.25
C GLN A 3 14.87 25.01 -0.26
N VAL A 4 15.15 23.87 -0.89
CA VAL A 4 15.15 23.80 -2.35
C VAL A 4 13.75 24.19 -2.82
N PRO A 5 13.59 25.23 -3.65
CA PRO A 5 12.29 25.68 -4.08
C PRO A 5 11.57 24.55 -4.80
N ARG A 6 10.38 24.18 -4.30
CA ARG A 6 9.56 23.08 -4.83
C ARG A 6 9.26 23.26 -6.32
N ASN A 7 9.22 24.51 -6.79
CA ASN A 7 9.08 24.89 -8.18
C ASN A 7 10.19 24.36 -9.11
N VAL A 8 11.38 24.08 -8.59
CA VAL A 8 12.50 23.53 -9.37
C VAL A 8 12.58 22.00 -9.21
N LEU A 9 12.20 21.49 -8.04
CA LEU A 9 12.27 20.06 -7.75
C LEU A 9 11.27 19.25 -8.60
N MET A 10 10.04 19.75 -8.77
CA MET A 10 9.02 19.08 -9.59
C MET A 10 9.44 18.87 -11.06
N PRO A 11 9.86 19.92 -11.83
CA PRO A 11 10.26 19.73 -13.21
C PRO A 11 11.51 18.85 -13.34
N LEU A 12 12.44 18.91 -12.38
CA LEU A 12 13.62 18.05 -12.37
C LEU A 12 13.24 16.56 -12.22
N ILE A 13 12.32 16.23 -11.31
CA ILE A 13 11.83 14.86 -11.11
C ILE A 13 11.11 14.35 -12.37
N LEU A 14 10.27 15.19 -12.99
CA LEU A 14 9.58 14.84 -14.24
C LEU A 14 10.57 14.56 -15.37
N LEU A 15 11.59 15.40 -15.54
CA LEU A 15 12.65 15.21 -16.54
C LEU A 15 13.40 13.89 -16.31
N PHE A 16 13.80 13.64 -15.06
CA PHE A 16 14.50 12.40 -14.70
C PHE A 16 13.64 11.16 -14.96
N CYS A 17 12.35 11.22 -14.63
CA CYS A 17 11.40 10.13 -14.88
C CYS A 17 11.15 9.90 -16.38
N ALA A 18 11.07 10.97 -17.19
CA ALA A 18 10.94 10.86 -18.65
C ALA A 18 12.17 10.19 -19.28
N ILE A 19 13.38 10.60 -18.86
CA ILE A 19 14.64 9.99 -19.31
C ILE A 19 14.70 8.51 -18.91
N GLY A 20 14.40 8.20 -17.63
CA GLY A 20 14.41 6.83 -17.14
C GLY A 20 13.42 5.92 -17.88
N SER A 21 12.21 6.41 -18.16
CA SER A 21 11.22 5.65 -18.93
C SER A 21 11.69 5.37 -20.36
N PHE A 22 12.33 6.36 -21.00
CA PHE A 22 12.89 6.19 -22.33
C PHE A 22 14.01 5.14 -22.36
N THR A 23 14.83 5.06 -21.32
CA THR A 23 15.93 4.08 -21.22
C THR A 23 15.44 2.63 -21.06
N VAL A 24 14.34 2.38 -20.33
CA VAL A 24 13.87 1.01 -20.02
C VAL A 24 13.34 0.29 -21.25
N GLN A 25 12.56 0.96 -22.09
CA GLN A 25 11.92 0.33 -23.26
C GLN A 25 12.51 0.77 -24.60
N GLY A 26 13.38 1.79 -24.65
CA GLY A 26 13.91 2.35 -25.90
C GLY A 26 12.82 2.89 -26.85
N SER A 27 11.60 3.06 -26.36
CA SER A 27 10.39 3.36 -27.14
C SER A 27 9.64 4.54 -26.53
N SER A 28 9.03 5.35 -27.38
CA SER A 28 8.15 6.47 -26.99
C SER A 28 6.92 6.00 -26.20
N PHE A 29 6.59 4.71 -26.25
CA PHE A 29 5.50 4.12 -25.48
C PHE A 29 5.72 4.26 -23.97
N GLY A 30 6.95 4.12 -23.48
CA GLY A 30 7.25 4.30 -22.05
C GLY A 30 6.95 5.72 -21.56
N ILE A 31 7.24 6.73 -22.39
CA ILE A 31 6.95 8.14 -22.08
C ILE A 31 5.43 8.38 -22.07
N ALA A 32 4.71 7.80 -23.02
CA ALA A 32 3.25 7.90 -23.06
C ALA A 32 2.60 7.29 -21.81
N VAL A 33 3.03 6.09 -21.38
CA VAL A 33 2.54 5.45 -20.15
C VAL A 33 2.88 6.30 -18.92
N MET A 34 4.10 6.82 -18.82
CA MET A 34 4.52 7.70 -17.72
C MET A 34 3.64 8.96 -17.62
N LEU A 35 3.32 9.61 -18.75
CA LEU A 35 2.42 10.76 -18.78
C LEU A 35 0.99 10.39 -18.35
N VAL A 36 0.46 9.26 -18.82
CA VAL A 36 -0.87 8.78 -18.44
C VAL A 36 -0.95 8.50 -16.94
N PHE A 37 0.03 7.80 -16.37
CA PHE A 37 0.07 7.52 -14.93
C PHE A 37 0.32 8.79 -14.09
N GLY A 38 1.12 9.73 -14.58
CA GLY A 38 1.29 11.04 -13.94
C GLY A 38 -0.01 11.84 -13.90
N LEU A 39 -0.79 11.83 -14.99
CA LEU A 39 -2.10 12.46 -15.06
C LEU A 39 -3.12 11.77 -14.15
N LEU A 40 -3.14 10.43 -14.13
CA LEU A 40 -3.93 9.65 -13.19
C LEU A 40 -3.61 10.01 -11.74
N GLY A 41 -2.32 10.12 -11.38
CA GLY A 41 -1.92 10.52 -10.04
C GLY A 41 -2.36 11.93 -9.65
N TRP A 42 -2.38 12.86 -10.61
CA TRP A 42 -2.94 14.20 -10.40
C TRP A 42 -4.45 14.14 -10.16
N ILE A 43 -5.20 13.37 -10.96
CA ILE A 43 -6.65 13.16 -10.78
C ILE A 43 -6.95 12.52 -9.42
N MET A 44 -6.17 11.53 -9.00
CA MET A 44 -6.34 10.89 -7.69
C MET A 44 -6.11 11.85 -6.54
N THR A 45 -5.13 12.75 -6.68
CA THR A 45 -4.85 13.79 -5.69
C THR A 45 -6.01 14.78 -5.58
N GLU A 46 -6.62 15.15 -6.71
CA GLU A 46 -7.81 16.03 -6.75
C GLU A 46 -9.03 15.38 -6.09
N ASN A 47 -9.17 14.05 -6.18
CA ASN A 47 -10.26 13.30 -5.55
C ASN A 47 -9.99 12.91 -4.08
N GLU A 48 -8.95 13.48 -3.46
CA GLU A 48 -8.49 13.14 -2.09
C GLU A 48 -8.16 11.65 -1.89
N ILE A 49 -7.89 10.92 -2.98
CA ILE A 49 -7.46 9.53 -2.92
C ILE A 49 -5.97 9.50 -2.59
N PRO A 50 -5.57 8.91 -1.47
CA PRO A 50 -4.16 8.87 -1.09
C PRO A 50 -3.37 8.03 -2.11
N LEU A 51 -2.45 8.69 -2.83
CA LEU A 51 -1.67 8.06 -3.91
C LEU A 51 -0.78 6.91 -3.40
N ALA A 52 -0.22 7.06 -2.20
CA ALA A 52 0.70 6.10 -1.59
C ALA A 52 0.09 4.68 -1.43
N PRO A 53 -1.08 4.48 -0.79
CA PRO A 53 -1.70 3.15 -0.67
C PRO A 53 -2.19 2.59 -2.01
N SER A 54 -2.56 3.42 -2.99
CA SER A 54 -2.94 2.94 -4.31
C SER A 54 -1.78 2.29 -5.06
N ILE A 55 -0.61 2.95 -5.06
CA ILE A 55 0.60 2.39 -5.65
C ILE A 55 1.04 1.13 -4.87
N LEU A 56 0.98 1.19 -3.55
CA LEU A 56 1.30 0.04 -2.70
C LEU A 56 0.39 -1.15 -3.03
N GLY A 57 -0.93 -0.94 -3.15
CA GLY A 57 -1.89 -1.96 -3.53
C GLY A 57 -1.62 -2.55 -4.92
N LEU A 58 -1.25 -1.74 -5.90
CA LEU A 58 -0.87 -2.22 -7.24
C LEU A 58 0.34 -3.14 -7.21
N ILE A 59 1.39 -2.75 -6.47
CA ILE A 59 2.61 -3.56 -6.34
C ILE A 59 2.31 -4.86 -5.57
N LEU A 60 1.61 -4.75 -4.43
CA LEU A 60 1.27 -5.91 -3.60
C LEU A 60 0.30 -6.85 -4.29
N GLY A 61 -0.62 -6.34 -5.12
CA GLY A 61 -1.59 -7.16 -5.84
C GLY A 61 -0.93 -8.19 -6.75
N GLY A 62 0.07 -7.77 -7.54
CA GLY A 62 0.83 -8.69 -8.39
C GLY A 62 1.60 -9.75 -7.58
N MET A 63 2.22 -9.34 -6.48
CA MET A 63 2.87 -10.28 -5.57
C MET A 63 1.87 -11.25 -4.92
N LEU A 64 0.69 -10.76 -4.53
CA LEU A 64 -0.36 -11.56 -3.93
C LEU A 64 -0.84 -12.63 -4.91
N GLU A 65 -1.13 -12.26 -6.15
CA GLU A 65 -1.58 -13.19 -7.19
C GLU A 65 -0.52 -14.26 -7.49
N PHE A 66 0.75 -13.85 -7.59
CA PHE A 66 1.85 -14.78 -7.83
C PHE A 66 2.01 -15.79 -6.68
N ASN A 67 1.99 -15.31 -5.43
CA ASN A 67 2.10 -16.18 -4.25
C ASN A 67 0.86 -17.07 -4.08
N PHE A 68 -0.33 -16.55 -4.39
CA PHE A 68 -1.59 -17.31 -4.37
C PHE A 68 -1.55 -18.45 -5.39
N THR A 69 -1.18 -18.14 -6.63
CA THR A 69 -1.10 -19.10 -7.73
C THR A 69 -0.03 -20.15 -7.47
N THR A 70 1.15 -19.75 -6.99
CA THR A 70 2.23 -20.66 -6.60
C THR A 70 1.80 -21.59 -5.46
N SER A 71 1.09 -21.05 -4.45
CA SER A 71 0.58 -21.85 -3.33
C SER A 71 -0.49 -22.85 -3.80
N LEU A 72 -1.41 -22.43 -4.67
CA LEU A 72 -2.44 -23.30 -5.24
C LEU A 72 -1.84 -24.45 -6.07
N MET A 73 -0.85 -24.15 -6.92
CA MET A 73 -0.12 -25.17 -7.69
C MET A 73 0.60 -26.16 -6.77
N ARG A 74 1.25 -25.66 -5.71
CA ARG A 74 1.92 -26.53 -4.72
C ARG A 74 0.91 -27.42 -3.95
N SER A 75 -0.32 -26.95 -3.81
CA SER A 75 -1.41 -27.61 -3.09
C SER A 75 -2.23 -28.59 -3.94
N HIS A 76 -1.88 -28.80 -5.22
CA HIS A 76 -2.60 -29.68 -6.17
C HIS A 76 -4.11 -29.37 -6.32
N GLY A 77 -4.52 -28.12 -6.08
CA GLY A 77 -5.91 -27.69 -6.24
C GLY A 77 -6.84 -27.95 -5.04
N ASP A 78 -6.31 -28.41 -3.91
CA ASP A 78 -7.09 -28.63 -2.70
C ASP A 78 -7.15 -27.37 -1.83
N PHE A 79 -8.29 -26.66 -1.86
CA PHE A 79 -8.54 -25.46 -1.02
C PHE A 79 -8.41 -25.73 0.49
N MET A 80 -8.41 -27.01 0.88
CA MET A 80 -8.19 -27.47 2.24
C MET A 80 -6.81 -27.10 2.80
N ILE A 81 -5.85 -26.70 1.97
CA ILE A 81 -4.50 -26.31 2.42
C ILE A 81 -4.46 -24.92 3.06
N PHE A 82 -5.41 -24.03 2.79
CA PHE A 82 -5.52 -22.77 3.53
C PHE A 82 -5.94 -22.98 5.00
N ILE A 83 -6.58 -24.10 5.32
CA ILE A 83 -6.95 -24.50 6.69
C ILE A 83 -5.95 -25.52 7.25
N SER A 84 -5.36 -26.40 6.44
CA SER A 84 -4.35 -27.37 6.94
C SER A 84 -2.96 -26.76 7.16
N SER A 85 -2.64 -25.63 6.54
CA SER A 85 -1.33 -25.00 6.71
C SER A 85 -1.29 -24.23 8.03
N PRO A 86 -0.47 -24.67 9.03
CA PRO A 86 -0.43 -24.08 10.36
C PRO A 86 -0.05 -22.59 10.34
N LEU A 87 0.64 -22.14 9.30
CA LEU A 87 1.01 -20.74 9.11
C LEU A 87 -0.19 -19.86 8.72
N SER A 88 -1.13 -20.38 7.91
CA SER A 88 -2.35 -19.65 7.52
C SER A 88 -3.33 -19.53 8.69
N ILE A 89 -3.45 -20.57 9.53
CA ILE A 89 -4.21 -20.46 10.78
C ILE A 89 -3.57 -19.43 11.72
N ALA A 90 -2.23 -19.47 11.89
CA ALA A 90 -1.53 -18.53 12.74
C ALA A 90 -1.73 -17.07 12.28
N LEU A 91 -1.59 -16.80 10.98
CA LEU A 91 -1.79 -15.46 10.42
C LEU A 91 -3.26 -15.03 10.42
N GLY A 92 -4.20 -15.93 10.10
CA GLY A 92 -5.64 -15.65 10.12
C GLY A 92 -6.15 -15.38 11.54
N SER A 93 -5.73 -16.18 12.52
CA SER A 93 -6.05 -15.93 13.93
C SER A 93 -5.40 -14.64 14.44
N ALA A 94 -4.14 -14.35 14.08
CA ALA A 94 -3.49 -13.08 14.41
C ALA A 94 -4.23 -11.87 13.80
N THR A 95 -4.71 -11.97 12.56
CA THR A 95 -5.50 -10.93 11.89
C THR A 95 -6.86 -10.74 12.58
N ALA A 96 -7.54 -11.84 12.93
CA ALA A 96 -8.79 -11.79 13.68
C ALA A 96 -8.61 -11.13 15.06
N ILE A 97 -7.53 -11.48 15.77
CA ILE A 97 -7.16 -10.87 17.06
C ILE A 97 -6.81 -9.39 16.90
N ALA A 98 -6.08 -9.01 15.85
CA ALA A 98 -5.74 -7.61 15.59
C ALA A 98 -6.96 -6.76 15.21
N TRP A 99 -7.98 -7.35 14.59
CA TRP A 99 -9.21 -6.65 14.23
C TRP A 99 -10.19 -6.53 15.41
N PHE A 100 -10.35 -7.60 16.21
CA PHE A 100 -11.18 -7.58 17.42
C PHE A 100 -10.47 -6.98 18.63
N GLY A 101 -9.14 -6.93 18.65
CA GLY A 101 -8.31 -6.38 19.72
C GLY A 101 -8.62 -4.93 20.06
N PRO A 102 -8.64 -3.98 19.11
CA PRO A 102 -9.02 -2.59 19.39
C PRO A 102 -10.52 -2.46 19.73
N LEU A 103 -11.38 -3.40 19.33
CA LEU A 103 -12.80 -3.42 19.71
C LEU A 103 -12.99 -3.87 21.17
N LEU A 104 -12.35 -4.97 21.58
CA LEU A 104 -12.31 -5.43 22.97
C LEU A 104 -11.57 -4.45 23.87
N HIS A 105 -10.47 -3.84 23.39
CA HIS A 105 -9.74 -2.82 24.14
C HIS A 105 -10.56 -1.52 24.28
N ARG A 106 -11.34 -1.11 23.27
CA ARG A 106 -12.31 -0.01 23.41
C ARG A 106 -13.44 -0.35 24.38
N MET A 107 -13.93 -1.59 24.40
CA MET A 107 -14.96 -2.04 25.33
C MET A 107 -14.43 -2.20 26.77
N PHE A 108 -13.15 -2.60 26.92
CA PHE A 108 -12.47 -2.79 28.21
C PHE A 108 -11.94 -1.47 28.80
N LEU A 109 -11.43 -0.54 27.97
CA LEU A 109 -11.06 0.81 28.39
C LEU A 109 -12.26 1.72 28.69
N TRP A 110 -13.49 1.32 28.33
CA TRP A 110 -14.68 2.00 28.82
C TRP A 110 -14.92 1.71 30.32
N ARG A 111 -14.32 0.65 30.87
CA ARG A 111 -14.43 0.27 32.28
C ARG A 111 -13.29 0.79 33.16
N THR A 112 -12.16 1.18 32.57
CA THR A 112 -11.01 1.73 33.32
C THR A 112 -10.76 3.16 32.88
N GLY A 113 -11.21 4.11 33.69
CA GLY A 113 -11.24 5.55 33.40
C GLY A 113 -9.92 6.10 32.88
N TYR A 114 -9.93 6.55 31.63
CA TYR A 114 -8.89 7.38 31.04
C TYR A 114 -9.02 8.81 31.61
N GLN A 115 -8.37 9.04 32.75
CA GLN A 115 -8.07 10.38 33.25
C GLN A 115 -7.21 11.09 32.20
N LYS A 116 -7.78 12.10 31.52
CA LYS A 116 -7.02 13.08 30.75
C LYS A 116 -6.24 13.98 31.71
N PRO A 117 -4.90 14.04 31.68
CA PRO A 117 -4.21 15.20 32.21
C PRO A 117 -4.34 16.30 31.16
N ARG A 118 -5.12 17.33 31.50
CA ARG A 118 -5.01 18.65 30.88
C ARG A 118 -3.65 19.19 31.28
N GLU A 119 -2.78 19.47 30.31
CA GLU A 119 -1.69 20.42 30.54
C GLU A 119 -1.65 21.36 29.35
N GLY A 120 -2.26 22.52 29.56
CA GLY A 120 -2.11 23.69 28.71
C GLY A 120 -1.90 24.90 29.60
N ARG A 121 -0.71 25.50 29.55
CA ARG A 121 -0.46 26.93 29.36
C ARG A 121 1.04 27.20 29.41
#